data_AF-A0A350DLR1-F1
#
_entry.id   AF-A0A350DLR1-F1
#
_cell.length_a   1.000
_cell.length_b   1.000
_cell.length_c   1.000
_cell.angle_alpha   90.00
_cell.angle_beta   90.00
_cell.angle_gamma   90.00
#
_symmetry.space_group_name_H-M   'P 1'
#
loop_
_entity.id
_entity.type
_entity.pdbx_description
1 polymer ?
#
loop_
_entity_poly.entity_id
_entity_poly.type
_entity_poly.pdbx_seq_one_letter_code
_entity_poly.pdbx_strand_id
1 'polypeptide(L)'
;MGFRPNLFEQLFDDQPRHLAHELVVRRLNIDELKSSVAHDLESLLNTRCVVSSRLQAYQHVRSSILNFGILDFVGLSSANPVDCDYICRQIAQTVEQQDTRLKNVRVSLDIGAV
;
A
#
# COMPACT_ATOMS: atom_id res chain seq x y z
N MET A 1 17.85 16.38 8.23
CA MET A 1 16.59 15.86 8.81
C MET A 1 16.17 14.66 7.98
N GLY A 2 15.99 13.48 8.58
CA GLY A 2 15.59 12.27 7.87
C GLY A 2 14.23 11.74 8.32
N PHE A 3 13.66 10.86 7.52
CA PHE A 3 12.34 10.27 7.75
C PHE A 3 12.42 9.13 8.77
N ARG A 4 11.29 8.83 9.42
CA ARG A 4 11.22 7.71 10.36
C ARG A 4 10.79 6.44 9.60
N PRO A 5 11.46 5.30 9.80
CA PRO A 5 11.02 4.01 9.23
C PRO A 5 9.68 3.57 9.80
N ASN A 6 8.97 2.71 9.07
CA ASN A 6 7.71 2.13 9.53
C ASN A 6 7.94 1.11 10.67
N LEU A 7 6.87 0.67 11.34
CA LEU A 7 7.00 -0.25 12.47
C LEU A 7 7.65 -1.59 12.08
N PHE A 8 7.30 -2.11 10.90
CA PHE A 8 7.83 -3.39 10.43
C PHE A 8 9.33 -3.30 10.14
N GLU A 9 9.80 -2.21 9.53
CA GLU A 9 11.22 -1.95 9.32
C GLU A 9 11.99 -1.74 10.64
N GLN A 10 11.32 -1.22 11.68
CA GLN A 10 11.90 -1.13 13.03
C GLN A 10 12.02 -2.50 13.71
N LEU A 11 11.15 -3.45 13.38
CA LEU A 11 11.08 -4.77 14.02
C LEU A 11 11.85 -5.86 13.26
N PHE A 12 11.84 -5.80 11.92
CA PHE A 12 12.40 -6.80 11.02
C PHE A 12 13.70 -6.34 10.37
N ASP A 13 14.50 -5.52 11.07
CA ASP A 13 15.76 -5.01 10.53
C ASP A 13 16.68 -6.17 10.07
N ASP A 14 16.79 -6.34 8.75
CA ASP A 14 17.56 -7.40 8.08
C ASP A 14 19.09 -7.23 8.29
N GLN A 15 19.52 -6.11 8.85
CA GLN A 15 20.89 -5.92 9.30
C GLN A 15 20.95 -5.80 10.84
N PRO A 16 21.13 -6.90 11.59
CA PRO A 16 21.36 -6.86 13.04
C PRO A 16 22.74 -6.28 13.41
N ARG A 17 23.32 -5.42 12.57
CA ARG A 17 24.65 -4.87 12.70
C ARG A 17 24.58 -3.54 13.44
N HIS A 18 24.51 -3.65 14.77
CA HIS A 18 25.48 -3.05 15.71
C HIS A 18 24.87 -3.13 17.12
N LEU A 19 25.33 -4.12 17.89
CA LEU A 19 25.01 -4.33 19.31
C LEU A 19 25.55 -3.23 20.25
N ALA A 20 25.87 -2.05 19.75
CA ALA A 20 26.57 -1.02 20.51
C ALA A 20 26.17 0.39 20.06
N HIS A 21 24.96 0.81 20.43
CA HIS A 21 24.67 2.09 21.10
C HIS A 21 23.17 2.36 21.07
N GLU A 22 22.60 2.56 22.27
CA GLU A 22 21.45 3.43 22.57
C GLU A 22 20.46 3.70 21.44
N LEU A 23 19.25 3.14 21.50
CA LEU A 23 17.93 3.75 21.16
C LEU A 23 17.77 4.74 19.97
N VAL A 24 18.77 4.93 19.09
CA VAL A 24 18.74 5.89 18.01
C VAL A 24 18.02 5.22 16.87
N VAL A 25 16.74 5.56 16.74
CA VAL A 25 15.94 5.19 15.58
C VAL A 25 16.65 5.71 14.33
N ARG A 26 17.18 4.78 13.52
CA ARG A 26 17.76 5.08 12.20
C ARG A 26 16.78 5.96 11.42
N ARG A 27 17.30 7.01 10.80
CA ARG A 27 16.53 7.92 9.95
C ARG A 27 16.78 7.56 8.50
N LEU A 28 15.71 7.45 7.72
CA LEU A 28 15.77 7.21 6.28
C LEU A 28 16.09 8.52 5.54
N ASN A 29 16.91 8.42 4.50
CA ASN A 29 16.99 9.44 3.46
C ASN A 29 15.78 9.35 2.51
N ILE A 30 15.70 10.24 1.51
CA ILE A 30 14.55 10.29 0.61
C ILE A 30 14.43 9.07 -0.30
N ASP A 31 15.54 8.49 -0.74
CA ASP A 31 15.52 7.33 -1.62
C ASP A 31 15.19 6.05 -0.85
N GLU A 32 15.69 5.93 0.38
CA GLU A 32 15.29 4.88 1.31
C GLU A 32 13.79 4.97 1.66
N LEU A 33 13.25 6.17 1.85
CA LEU A 33 11.81 6.35 2.05
C LEU A 33 11.01 5.90 0.82
N LYS A 34 11.46 6.22 -0.40
CA LYS A 34 10.78 5.75 -1.62
C LYS A 34 10.80 4.23 -1.72
N SER A 35 11.93 3.59 -1.40
CA SER A 35 12.04 2.12 -1.39
C SER A 35 11.12 1.49 -0.37
N SER A 36 11.03 2.08 0.83
CA SER A 36 10.09 1.68 1.89
C SER A 36 8.63 1.72 1.40
N VAL A 37 8.24 2.86 0.80
CA VAL A 37 6.89 3.03 0.22
C VAL A 37 6.64 2.03 -0.91
N ALA A 38 7.62 1.79 -1.78
CA ALA A 38 7.49 0.83 -2.88
C ALA A 38 7.25 -0.60 -2.38
N HIS A 39 7.95 -1.02 -1.32
CA HIS A 39 7.76 -2.33 -0.70
C HIS A 39 6.38 -2.49 -0.05
N ASP A 40 5.91 -1.44 0.64
CA ASP A 40 4.57 -1.42 1.24
C ASP A 40 3.48 -1.46 0.15
N LEU A 41 3.66 -0.73 -0.96
CA LEU A 41 2.79 -0.80 -2.13
C LEU A 41 2.77 -2.18 -2.77
N GLU A 42 3.93 -2.81 -2.96
CA GLU A 42 4.02 -4.16 -3.50
C GLU A 42 3.25 -5.15 -2.63
N SER A 43 3.46 -5.09 -1.31
CA SER A 43 2.76 -5.94 -0.35
C SER A 43 1.25 -5.74 -0.40
N LEU A 44 0.80 -4.48 -0.50
CA LEU A 44 -0.61 -4.13 -0.62
C LEU A 44 -1.22 -4.67 -1.92
N LEU A 45 -0.56 -4.45 -3.06
CA LEU A 45 -1.07 -4.85 -4.38
C LEU A 45 -1.06 -6.37 -4.57
N ASN A 46 -0.09 -7.07 -3.97
CA ASN A 46 -0.03 -8.53 -4.00
C ASN A 46 -0.97 -9.22 -2.99
N THR A 47 -1.59 -8.45 -2.09
CA THR A 47 -2.56 -9.00 -1.13
C THR A 47 -3.98 -8.82 -1.64
N ARG A 48 -4.75 -9.92 -1.67
CA ARG A 48 -6.16 -9.90 -2.03
C ARG A 48 -7.04 -9.65 -0.81
N CYS A 49 -7.93 -8.67 -0.89
CA CYS A 49 -8.90 -8.33 0.14
C CYS A 49 -10.30 -8.85 -0.23
N VAL A 50 -10.99 -9.45 0.74
CA VAL A 50 -12.41 -9.81 0.62
C VAL A 50 -13.22 -8.92 1.56
N VAL A 51 -13.78 -7.85 1.01
CA VAL A 51 -14.60 -6.92 1.79
C VAL A 51 -15.96 -7.57 2.08
N SER A 52 -16.21 -7.88 3.35
CA SER A 52 -17.52 -8.36 3.79
C SER A 52 -18.52 -7.22 3.84
N SER A 53 -19.61 -7.31 3.08
CA SER A 53 -20.71 -6.34 3.11
C SER A 53 -21.31 -6.16 4.51
N ARG A 54 -21.24 -7.20 5.36
CA ARG A 54 -21.71 -7.17 6.75
C ARG A 54 -20.90 -6.24 7.65
N LEU A 55 -19.67 -5.91 7.26
CA LEU A 55 -18.78 -5.08 8.05
C LEU A 55 -18.81 -3.60 7.65
N GLN A 56 -19.55 -3.24 6.60
CA GLN A 56 -19.62 -1.85 6.11
C GLN A 56 -20.25 -0.89 7.13
N ALA A 57 -21.07 -1.39 8.07
CA ALA A 57 -21.67 -0.60 9.13
C ALA A 57 -20.65 -0.11 10.19
N TYR A 58 -19.44 -0.69 10.23
CA TYR A 58 -18.42 -0.37 11.23
C TYR A 58 -17.36 0.56 10.65
N GLN A 59 -17.39 1.82 11.07
CA GLN A 59 -16.52 2.89 10.55
C GLN A 59 -15.02 2.56 10.59
N HIS A 60 -14.55 1.89 11.64
CA HIS A 60 -13.13 1.56 11.82
C HIS A 60 -12.66 0.35 11.01
N VAL A 61 -13.58 -0.46 10.49
CA VAL A 61 -13.19 -1.62 9.66
C VAL A 61 -12.49 -1.16 8.40
N ARG A 62 -12.93 -0.03 7.81
CA ARG A 62 -12.33 0.58 6.60
C ARG A 62 -10.82 0.83 6.73
N SER A 63 -10.35 1.23 7.90
CA SER A 63 -8.93 1.51 8.17
C SER A 63 -8.20 0.38 8.89
N SER A 64 -8.81 -0.80 8.99
CA SER A 64 -8.23 -1.96 9.69
C SER A 64 -7.52 -2.90 8.72
N ILE A 65 -6.72 -3.81 9.29
CA ILE A 65 -6.05 -4.88 8.53
C ILE A 65 -7.02 -5.78 7.75
N LEU A 66 -8.31 -5.83 8.14
CA LEU A 66 -9.33 -6.60 7.42
C LEU A 66 -9.56 -6.09 5.99
N ASN A 67 -9.28 -4.81 5.74
CA ASN A 67 -9.37 -4.19 4.42
C ASN A 67 -7.98 -3.96 3.78
N PHE A 68 -6.94 -4.60 4.30
CA PHE A 68 -5.62 -4.56 3.68
C PHE A 68 -5.60 -5.46 2.43
N GLY A 69 -5.18 -4.89 1.31
CA GLY A 69 -5.17 -5.55 0.01
C GLY A 69 -6.12 -4.93 -1.01
N ILE A 70 -5.99 -5.34 -2.27
CA ILE A 70 -6.87 -4.93 -3.37
C ILE A 70 -8.04 -5.91 -3.57
N LEU A 71 -9.15 -5.40 -4.10
CA LEU A 71 -10.31 -6.22 -4.46
C LEU A 71 -9.97 -7.20 -5.59
N ASP A 72 -10.74 -8.28 -5.67
CA ASP A 72 -10.71 -9.14 -6.85
C ASP A 72 -11.39 -8.46 -8.04
N PHE A 73 -10.78 -8.58 -9.21
CA PHE A 73 -11.27 -8.03 -10.48
C PHE A 73 -11.65 -9.13 -11.48
N VAL A 74 -11.78 -10.40 -11.04
CA VAL A 74 -12.29 -11.48 -11.89
C VAL A 74 -13.65 -11.09 -12.50
N GLY A 75 -13.75 -11.23 -13.83
CA GLY A 75 -14.95 -10.87 -14.59
C GLY A 75 -14.94 -9.45 -15.16
N LEU A 76 -13.95 -8.62 -14.78
CA LEU A 76 -13.72 -7.31 -15.40
C LEU A 76 -12.71 -7.42 -16.54
N SER A 77 -12.86 -6.58 -17.56
CA SER A 77 -11.97 -6.57 -18.73
C SER A 77 -11.14 -5.31 -18.81
N SER A 78 -9.81 -5.45 -18.97
CA SER A 78 -8.91 -4.33 -19.25
C SER A 78 -9.11 -3.72 -20.65
N ALA A 79 -9.93 -4.34 -21.51
CA ALA A 79 -10.34 -3.79 -22.80
C ALA A 79 -11.62 -2.96 -22.71
N ASN A 80 -12.37 -3.07 -21.61
CA ASN A 80 -13.58 -2.28 -21.38
C ASN A 80 -13.22 -0.99 -20.62
N PRO A 81 -13.40 0.21 -21.21
CA PRO A 81 -13.04 1.47 -20.55
C PRO A 81 -13.72 1.68 -19.20
N VAL A 82 -14.96 1.18 -19.03
CA VAL A 82 -15.71 1.31 -17.78
C VAL A 82 -15.08 0.46 -16.67
N ASP A 83 -14.67 -0.76 -17.01
CA ASP A 83 -14.01 -1.68 -16.07
C ASP A 83 -12.62 -1.16 -15.72
N CYS A 84 -11.87 -0.62 -16.69
CA CYS A 84 -10.58 0.04 -16.46
C CYS A 84 -10.69 1.20 -15.48
N ASP A 85 -11.65 2.11 -15.70
CA ASP A 85 -11.88 3.23 -14.79
C ASP A 85 -12.23 2.75 -13.37
N TYR A 86 -13.07 1.71 -13.28
CA TYR A 86 -13.42 1.09 -12.01
C TYR A 86 -12.19 0.51 -11.29
N ILE A 87 -11.37 -0.28 -11.99
CA ILE A 87 -10.13 -0.87 -11.45
C ILE A 87 -9.19 0.24 -10.96
N CYS A 88 -8.89 1.23 -11.80
CA CYS A 88 -8.02 2.35 -11.46
C CYS A 88 -8.49 3.10 -10.21
N ARG A 89 -9.80 3.39 -10.14
CA ARG A 89 -10.40 4.08 -9.01
C ARG A 89 -10.36 3.26 -7.72
N GLN A 90 -10.64 1.96 -7.79
CA GLN A 90 -10.55 1.09 -6.62
C GLN A 90 -9.11 1.00 -6.10
N ILE A 91 -8.13 0.80 -6.99
CA ILE A 91 -6.72 0.76 -6.59
C ILE A 91 -6.29 2.10 -5.97
N ALA A 92 -6.63 3.23 -6.60
CA ALA A 92 -6.28 4.55 -6.07
C ALA A 92 -6.84 4.78 -4.66
N GLN A 93 -8.11 4.42 -4.45
CA GLN A 93 -8.78 4.53 -3.15
C GLN A 93 -8.12 3.64 -2.09
N THR A 94 -7.79 2.39 -2.43
CA THR A 94 -7.14 1.47 -1.50
C THR A 94 -5.75 1.97 -1.11
N VAL A 95 -4.94 2.39 -2.08
CA VAL A 95 -3.58 2.90 -1.82
C VAL A 95 -3.62 4.13 -0.90
N GLU A 96 -4.50 5.09 -1.18
CA GLU A 96 -4.59 6.32 -0.38
C GLU A 96 -5.13 6.07 1.05
N GLN A 97 -5.93 5.02 1.23
CA GLN A 97 -6.43 4.60 2.55
C GLN A 97 -5.39 3.85 3.37
N GLN A 98 -4.58 3.00 2.74
CA GLN A 98 -3.66 2.08 3.43
C GLN A 98 -2.27 2.70 3.67
N ASP A 99 -1.81 3.63 2.81
CA ASP A 99 -0.53 4.32 3.00
C ASP A 99 -0.70 5.84 3.14
N THR A 100 -0.61 6.32 4.38
CA THR A 100 -0.78 7.74 4.69
C THR A 100 0.32 8.65 4.14
N ARG A 101 1.46 8.12 3.68
CA ARG A 101 2.56 8.90 3.07
C ARG A 101 2.23 9.32 1.64
N LEU A 102 1.35 8.58 0.96
CA LEU A 102 0.88 8.89 -0.37
C LEU A 102 -0.36 9.80 -0.29
N LYS A 103 -0.42 10.79 -1.18
CA LYS A 103 -1.51 11.76 -1.29
C LYS A 103 -1.79 12.05 -2.76
N ASN A 104 -3.04 12.30 -3.11
CA ASN A 104 -3.46 12.58 -4.48
C ASN A 104 -3.07 11.43 -5.43
N VAL A 105 -3.33 10.20 -5.01
CA VAL A 105 -2.97 8.99 -5.76
C VAL A 105 -3.73 8.96 -7.09
N ARG A 106 -3.01 8.73 -8.18
CA ARG A 106 -3.59 8.52 -9.52
C ARG A 106 -3.10 7.20 -10.07
N VAL A 107 -4.02 6.46 -10.66
CA VAL A 107 -3.75 5.16 -11.28
C VAL A 107 -4.23 5.22 -12.72
N SER A 108 -3.39 4.77 -13.63
CA SER A 108 -3.71 4.63 -15.04
C SER A 108 -3.23 3.26 -15.52
N LEU A 109 -4.03 2.59 -16.32
CA LEU A 109 -3.63 1.39 -17.02
C LEU A 109 -2.89 1.80 -18.30
N ASP A 110 -1.64 1.40 -18.40
CA ASP A 110 -0.93 1.44 -19.67
C ASP A 110 -1.31 0.18 -20.44
N ILE A 111 -2.29 0.31 -21.33
CA ILE A 111 -2.63 -0.75 -22.28
C ILE A 111 -1.52 -0.68 -23.32
N GLY A 112 -0.40 -1.36 -23.04
CA GLY A 112 0.73 -1.42 -23.95
C GLY A 112 0.20 -1.70 -25.35
N ALA A 113 0.48 -0.79 -26.29
CA ALA A 113 0.14 -0.99 -27.69
C ALA A 113 0.78 -2.32 -28.13
N VAL A 114 -0.07 -3.32 -28.40
CA VAL A 114 0.33 -4.56 -29.07
C VAL A 114 0.51 -4.26 -30.55
#